data_AF-A0A2S9GGT0-F1
#
_entry.id   AF-A0A2S9GGT0-F1
#
_cell.length_a   1.000
_cell.length_b   1.000
_cell.length_c   1.000
_cell.angle_alpha   90.00
_cell.angle_beta   90.00
_cell.angle_gamma   90.00
#
_symmetry.space_group_name_H-M   'P 1'
#
loop_
_entity.id
_entity.type
_entity.pdbx_description
1 polymer ?
#
loop_
_entity_poly.entity_id
_entity_poly.type
_entity_poly.pdbx_seq_one_letter_code
_entity_poly.pdbx_strand_id
1 'polypeptide(L)' 'FLRTLVGMPEHVRPVAWLCVGAVADLPDIPDLERFGWRARSSLETVLHEERYQARRDCN' A
#
# COMPACT_ATOMS: atom_id res chain seq x y z
N PHE A 1 -7.08 -11.79 16.47
CA PHE A 1 -6.84 -10.62 17.35
C PHE A 1 -7.77 -9.45 17.00
N LEU A 2 -7.54 -8.68 15.92
CA LEU A 2 -8.38 -7.51 15.59
C LEU A 2 -9.87 -7.83 15.51
N ARG A 3 -10.24 -8.90 14.80
CA ARG A 3 -11.63 -9.34 14.65
C ARG A 3 -12.33 -9.60 16.00
N THR A 4 -11.61 -10.21 16.95
CA THR A 4 -12.09 -10.47 18.31
C THR A 4 -12.18 -9.19 19.14
N LEU A 5 -11.20 -8.29 18.97
CA LEU A 5 -11.12 -7.03 19.71
C LEU A 5 -12.33 -6.12 19.46
N VAL A 6 -12.84 -6.09 18.23
CA VAL A 6 -14.01 -5.27 17.84
C VAL A 6 -15.32 -6.05 17.75
N GLY A 7 -15.35 -7.31 18.19
CA GLY A 7 -16.57 -8.13 18.21
C GLY A 7 -17.15 -8.43 16.82
N MET A 8 -16.30 -8.60 15.80
CA MET A 8 -16.75 -8.90 14.44
C MET A 8 -17.23 -10.36 14.28
N PRO A 9 -18.28 -10.63 13.49
CA PRO A 9 -18.72 -11.99 13.18
C PRO A 9 -17.65 -12.84 12.48
N GLU A 10 -17.73 -14.17 12.63
CA GLU A 10 -16.76 -15.12 12.06
C GLU A 10 -16.65 -15.07 10.54
N HIS A 11 -17.72 -14.68 9.85
CA HIS A 11 -17.74 -14.58 8.39
C HIS A 11 -17.19 -13.25 7.85
N VAL A 12 -16.94 -12.24 8.69
CA VAL A 12 -16.53 -10.87 8.25
C VAL A 12 -15.03 -10.59 8.41
N ARG A 13 -14.27 -10.60 7.32
CA ARG A 13 -12.81 -10.39 7.35
C ARG A 13 -12.43 -8.90 7.38
N PRO A 14 -11.67 -8.43 8.40
CA PRO A 14 -11.15 -7.07 8.39
C PRO A 14 -10.16 -6.89 7.24
N VAL A 15 -10.34 -5.82 6.47
CA VAL A 15 -9.51 -5.48 5.29
C VAL A 15 -8.42 -4.48 5.64
N ALA A 16 -8.77 -3.46 6.45
CA ALA A 16 -7.85 -2.42 6.87
C ALA A 16 -8.28 -1.82 8.23
N TRP A 17 -7.32 -1.23 8.93
CA TRP A 17 -7.54 -0.38 10.11
C TRP A 17 -7.03 1.02 9.75
N LEU A 18 -7.92 2.01 9.83
CA LEU A 18 -7.62 3.38 9.41
C LEU A 18 -7.59 4.29 10.63
N CYS A 19 -6.48 5.00 10.83
CA CYS A 19 -6.39 6.08 11.80
C CYS A 19 -6.79 7.38 11.10
N VAL A 20 -7.77 8.11 11.64
CA VAL A 20 -8.29 9.34 11.03
C VAL A 20 -8.22 10.46 12.07
N GLY A 21 -7.76 11.64 11.65
CA GLY A 21 -7.65 12.84 12.48
C GLY A 21 -7.19 14.04 11.66
N ALA A 22 -7.38 15.25 12.19
CA ALA A 22 -6.89 16.46 11.55
C ALA A 22 -5.34 16.49 11.57
N VAL A 23 -4.75 16.90 10.46
CA VAL A 23 -3.30 17.07 10.31
C VAL A 23 -3.00 18.51 9.93
N ALA A 24 -1.86 19.04 10.37
CA ALA A 24 -1.44 20.41 10.05
C ALA A 24 -1.05 20.53 8.57
N ASP A 25 -0.28 19.58 8.06
CA ASP A 25 0.23 19.54 6.70
C ASP A 25 0.33 18.10 6.18
N LEU A 26 0.31 17.94 4.86
CA LEU A 26 0.53 16.66 4.18
C LEU A 26 1.93 16.66 3.54
N PRO A 27 2.72 15.58 3.71
CA PRO A 27 4.04 15.51 3.09
C PRO A 27 3.95 15.35 1.57
N ASP A 28 4.80 16.06 0.82
CA ASP A 28 4.87 15.99 -0.65
C ASP A 28 5.42 14.64 -1.16
N ILE A 29 6.22 13.97 -0.32
CA ILE A 29 6.90 12.71 -0.64
C ILE A 29 6.49 11.66 0.41
N PRO A 30 6.17 10.41 0.01
CA PRO A 30 5.84 9.36 0.96
C PRO A 30 6.98 9.10 1.96
N ASP A 31 6.64 8.91 3.23
CA ASP A 31 7.64 8.73 4.29
C ASP A 31 8.58 7.55 4.03
N LEU A 32 8.08 6.46 3.44
CA LEU A 32 8.91 5.31 3.08
C LEU A 32 9.99 5.65 2.04
N GLU A 33 9.69 6.58 1.13
CA GLU A 33 10.66 7.09 0.16
C GLU A 33 11.62 8.06 0.88
N ARG A 34 11.09 8.95 1.73
CA ARG A 34 11.88 9.92 2.51
C ARG A 34 12.92 9.27 3.41
N PHE A 35 12.59 8.16 4.05
CA PHE A 35 13.51 7.40 4.91
C PHE A 35 14.36 6.38 4.15
N GLY A 36 14.27 6.33 2.82
CA GLY A 36 15.05 5.41 1.99
C GLY A 36 14.65 3.93 2.14
N TRP A 37 13.46 3.64 2.67
CA TRP A 37 13.00 2.27 2.91
C TRP A 37 12.50 1.60 1.62
N ARG A 38 11.72 2.33 0.81
CA ARG A 38 11.19 1.82 -0.46
C ARG A 38 10.90 2.97 -1.39
N ALA A 39 11.48 2.93 -2.58
CA ALA A 39 11.17 3.85 -3.66
C ALA A 39 9.88 3.44 -4.40
N ARG A 40 9.21 4.41 -5.01
CA ARG A 40 8.10 4.16 -5.93
C ARG A 40 8.58 3.33 -7.12
N SER A 41 7.82 2.31 -7.50
CA SER A 41 8.07 1.57 -8.74
C SER A 41 7.75 2.46 -9.94
N SER A 42 8.57 2.40 -10.99
CA SER A 42 8.33 3.18 -12.20
C SER A 42 7.08 2.69 -12.93
N LEU A 43 6.34 3.60 -13.57
CA LEU A 43 5.07 3.29 -14.22
C LEU A 43 5.25 2.28 -15.36
N GLU A 44 6.34 2.38 -16.13
CA GLU A 44 6.60 1.41 -17.22
C GLU A 44 6.80 -0.03 -16.72
N THR A 45 7.10 -0.23 -15.43
CA THR A 45 7.29 -1.58 -14.87
C THR A 45 5.98 -2.28 -14.52
N VAL A 46 4.89 -1.54 -14.42
CA VAL A 46 3.56 -2.04 -14.04
C VAL A 46 2.50 -1.87 -15.14
N LEU A 47 2.81 -1.08 -16.17
CA LEU A 47 1.95 -0.89 -17.33
C LEU A 47 2.23 -1.99 -18.37
N HIS A 48 1.19 -2.68 -18.81
CA HIS A 48 1.27 -3.70 -19.84
C HIS A 48 0.19 -3.47 -20.90
N GLU A 49 0.59 -3.46 -22.16
CA GLU A 49 -0.34 -3.31 -23.30
C GLU A 49 -0.66 -4.69 -23.89
N GLU A 50 -1.95 -4.99 -24.02
CA GLU A 50 -2.55 -6.20 -24.61
C GLU A 50 -2.21 -7.55 -23.93
N ARG A 51 -1.01 -7.70 -23.37
CA ARG A 51 -0.52 -8.92 -22.74
C ARG A 51 0.35 -8.58 -21.55
N TYR A 52 0.20 -9.36 -20.49
CA TYR A 52 1.08 -9.29 -19.33
C TYR A 52 2.52 -9.57 -19.75
N GLN A 53 3.41 -8.60 -19.54
CA GLN A 53 4.83 -8.79 -19.75
C GLN A 53 5.45 -9.20 -18.41
N ALA A 54 6.02 -10.41 -18.35
CA ALA A 54 6.75 -10.82 -17.17
C ALA A 54 7.87 -9.78 -16.92
N ARG A 55 7.90 -9.24 -15.70
CA ARG A 55 8.90 -8.27 -15.28
C ARG A 55 10.28 -8.89 -15.54
N ARG A 56 11.06 -8.28 -16.42
CA ARG A 56 12.48 -8.62 -16.53
C ARG A 56 13.13 -7.99 -15.31
N ASP A 57 13.31 -8.80 -14.28
CA ASP A 57 14.12 -8.43 -13.13
C ASP A 57 15.57 -8.30 -13.67
N CYS A 58 15.97 -7.11 -14.11
CA CYS A 58 17.38 -6.80 -14.31
C CYS A 58 17.99 -6.64 -12.92
N ASN A 59 18.82 -7.62 -12.55
CA ASN A 59 19.80 -7.52 -11.47
C ASN A 59 20.80 -6.39 -11.74
#